data_AF-A0A453DBZ1-F1
#
_entry.id   AF-A0A453DBZ1-F1
#
_cell.length_a   1.000
_cell.length_b   1.000
_cell.length_c   1.000
_cell.angle_alpha   90.00
_cell.angle_beta   90.00
_cell.angle_gamma   90.00
#
_symmetry.space_group_name_H-M   'P 1'
#
loop_
_entity.id
_entity.type
_entity.pdbx_description
1 polymer ?
#
loop_
_entity_poly.entity_id
_entity_poly.type
_entity_poly.pdbx_seq_one_letter_code
_entity_poly.pdbx_strand_id
1 'polypeptide(L)'
;MVDQAIASMAGASMLLLLGVVQLFWNLVTSSPLCMQDFVTFSRQSITGMHVKPSARPIVVALPLCHSDDTEAARASRKQYKETLYSVLFDMNVPAVCAVDQALLALYAARRTSGIVVNIGFNVTSVVPIFQGRVMREIGIETVGQGALKLTGFLKELLQRRNISFESLYTVRTIKEVGSLFIIPI
;
A
#
# COMPACT_ATOMS: atom_id res chain seq x y z
N MET A 1 17.45 -14.63 5.34
CA MET A 1 17.93 -13.41 6.04
C MET A 1 16.85 -12.34 6.16
N VAL A 2 16.03 -12.08 5.14
CA VAL A 2 14.93 -11.09 5.21
C VAL A 2 13.78 -11.56 6.14
N ASP A 3 13.44 -12.84 6.14
CA ASP A 3 12.33 -13.39 6.95
C ASP A 3 12.58 -13.27 8.46
N GLN A 4 13.83 -13.37 8.90
CA GLN A 4 14.21 -13.28 10.31
C GLN A 4 14.29 -11.82 10.80
N ALA A 5 14.60 -10.88 9.91
CA ALA A 5 14.60 -9.45 10.21
C ALA A 5 13.17 -8.88 10.31
N ILE A 6 12.26 -9.31 9.44
CA ILE A 6 10.85 -8.89 9.48
C ILE A 6 10.14 -9.49 10.69
N ALA A 7 10.39 -10.76 11.03
CA ALA A 7 9.81 -11.41 12.20
C ALA A 7 10.26 -10.79 13.54
N SER A 8 11.50 -10.27 13.62
CA SER A 8 12.04 -9.58 14.80
C SER A 8 11.46 -8.17 15.01
N MET A 9 10.95 -7.53 13.95
CA MET A 9 10.41 -6.16 13.97
C MET A 9 8.90 -6.07 14.17
N ALA A 10 8.20 -7.21 14.34
CA ALA A 10 6.75 -7.32 14.45
C ALA A 10 6.17 -6.86 15.81
N GLY A 11 6.60 -5.70 16.30
CA GLY A 11 5.96 -4.99 17.41
C GLY A 11 4.91 -3.99 16.91
N ALA A 12 4.03 -3.51 17.80
CA ALA A 12 2.95 -2.54 17.53
C ALA A 12 3.38 -1.29 16.72
N SER A 13 4.67 -0.96 16.71
CA SER A 13 5.24 0.15 15.93
C SER A 13 5.24 -0.08 14.41
N MET A 14 5.23 -1.34 13.93
CA MET A 14 5.21 -1.67 12.49
C MET A 14 3.81 -1.46 11.88
N LEU A 15 2.75 -1.70 12.67
CA LEU A 15 1.36 -1.43 12.29
C LEU A 15 1.11 0.07 12.09
N LEU A 16 1.73 0.93 12.89
CA LEU A 16 1.67 2.39 12.72
C LEU A 16 2.35 2.84 11.42
N LEU A 17 3.51 2.28 11.08
CA LEU A 17 4.20 2.56 9.81
C LEU A 17 3.41 2.05 8.59
N LEU A 18 2.79 0.86 8.68
CA LEU A 18 1.89 0.35 7.64
C LEU A 18 0.66 1.26 7.48
N GLY A 19 0.04 1.72 8.57
CA GLY A 19 -1.11 2.62 8.53
C GLY A 19 -0.81 3.97 7.86
N VAL A 20 0.36 4.56 8.13
CA VAL A 20 0.79 5.84 7.53
C VAL A 20 1.14 5.68 6.04
N VAL A 21 1.73 4.55 5.63
CA VAL A 21 2.06 4.27 4.22
C VAL A 21 0.82 3.93 3.39
N GLN A 22 -0.18 3.27 4.00
CA GLN A 22 -1.43 2.88 3.32
C GLN A 22 -2.35 4.08 3.02
N LEU A 23 -2.33 5.13 3.85
CA LEU A 23 -3.24 6.28 3.78
C LEU A 23 -2.98 7.21 2.58
N PHE A 24 -1.80 7.18 1.98
CA PHE A 24 -1.39 8.22 1.01
C PHE A 24 -1.21 7.77 -0.44
N TRP A 25 -1.26 6.47 -0.74
CA TRP A 25 -0.98 5.99 -2.11
C TRP A 25 -2.13 6.21 -3.12
N ASN A 26 -3.26 6.80 -2.70
CA ASN A 26 -4.40 7.07 -3.61
C ASN A 26 -4.27 8.35 -4.44
N LEU A 27 -3.19 9.12 -4.29
CA LEU A 27 -2.93 10.29 -5.13
C LEU A 27 -2.02 10.01 -6.34
N VAL A 28 -1.51 8.79 -6.47
CA VAL A 28 -0.39 8.52 -7.37
C VAL A 28 -0.81 7.51 -8.43
N THR A 29 -1.39 8.06 -9.51
CA THR A 29 -1.48 7.38 -10.80
C THR A 29 -0.71 8.20 -11.84
N SER A 30 0.38 7.62 -12.33
CA SER A 30 0.83 7.76 -13.72
C SER A 30 1.34 9.14 -14.21
N SER A 31 2.18 9.85 -13.46
CA SER A 31 2.91 11.00 -14.02
C SER A 31 4.28 11.22 -13.34
N PRO A 32 5.31 11.76 -14.00
CA PRO A 32 6.64 12.02 -13.41
C PRO A 32 6.64 12.97 -12.20
N LEU A 33 5.55 13.73 -12.00
CA LEU A 33 5.30 14.54 -10.81
C LEU A 33 5.15 13.68 -9.53
N CYS A 34 4.71 12.42 -9.68
CA CYS A 34 4.54 11.43 -8.61
C CYS A 34 5.79 11.22 -7.75
N MET A 35 6.97 11.10 -8.38
CA MET A 35 8.18 10.74 -7.62
C MET A 35 8.65 11.91 -6.77
N GLN A 36 8.45 13.15 -7.23
CA GLN A 36 8.74 14.34 -6.44
C GLN A 36 7.77 14.49 -5.27
N ASP A 37 6.49 14.18 -5.48
CA ASP A 37 5.51 14.12 -4.39
C ASP A 37 5.85 13.02 -3.38
N PHE A 38 6.30 11.86 -3.85
CA PHE A 38 6.78 10.77 -2.99
C PHE A 38 8.00 11.19 -2.15
N VAL A 39 8.99 11.86 -2.75
CA VAL A 39 10.16 12.39 -2.02
C VAL A 39 9.73 13.40 -0.96
N THR A 40 8.85 14.33 -1.34
CA THR A 40 8.37 15.39 -0.44
C THR A 40 7.59 14.80 0.73
N PHE A 41 6.69 13.86 0.45
CA PHE A 41 5.88 13.18 1.45
C PHE A 41 6.72 12.29 2.38
N SER A 42 7.66 11.53 1.83
CA SER A 42 8.55 10.68 2.63
C SER A 42 9.44 11.52 3.55
N ARG A 43 9.98 12.64 3.06
CA ARG A 43 10.70 13.61 3.90
C ARG A 43 9.81 14.16 5.00
N GLN A 44 8.60 14.61 4.68
CA GLN A 44 7.66 15.16 5.67
C GLN A 44 7.23 14.12 6.72
N SER A 45 7.04 12.86 6.32
CA SER A 45 6.68 11.78 7.24
C SER A 45 7.83 11.46 8.20
N ILE A 46 9.06 11.37 7.69
CA ILE A 46 10.24 11.08 8.51
C ILE A 46 10.54 12.24 9.48
N THR A 47 10.42 13.49 9.03
CA THR A 47 10.58 14.65 9.90
C THR A 47 9.47 14.74 10.95
N GLY A 48 8.22 14.42 10.59
CA GLY A 48 7.09 14.35 11.52
C GLY A 48 7.26 13.29 12.60
N MET A 49 7.97 12.19 12.31
CA MET A 49 8.33 11.17 13.30
C MET A 49 9.56 11.54 14.16
N HIS A 50 10.18 12.71 13.93
CA HIS A 50 11.42 13.14 14.58
C HIS A 50 12.57 12.11 14.48
N VAL A 51 12.58 11.30 13.41
CA VAL A 51 13.63 10.29 13.17
C VAL A 51 14.63 10.84 12.17
N LYS A 52 15.93 10.67 12.45
CA LYS A 52 16.98 10.95 11.46
C LYS A 52 17.02 9.81 10.43
N PRO A 53 16.87 10.09 9.11
CA PRO A 53 16.92 9.06 8.07
C PRO A 53 18.23 8.26 8.09
N SER A 54 19.34 8.91 8.46
CA SER A 54 20.68 8.31 8.49
C SER A 54 20.92 7.34 9.63
N ALA A 55 20.04 7.28 10.63
CA ALA A 55 20.26 6.48 11.83
C ALA A 55 19.67 5.06 11.74
N ARG A 56 18.76 4.79 10.79
CA ARG A 56 17.96 3.55 10.77
C ARG A 56 17.67 3.06 9.36
N PRO A 57 17.62 1.72 9.15
CA PRO A 57 17.16 1.16 7.88
C PRO A 57 15.67 1.45 7.66
N ILE A 58 15.27 1.58 6.40
CA ILE A 58 13.86 1.79 6.01
C ILE A 58 13.34 0.56 5.29
N VAL A 59 12.18 0.07 5.72
CA VAL A 59 11.39 -0.94 5.00
C VAL A 59 10.27 -0.23 4.27
N VAL A 60 10.13 -0.49 2.97
CA VAL A 60 9.11 0.13 2.12
C VAL A 60 8.19 -0.96 1.57
N ALA A 61 6.89 -0.77 1.76
CA ALA A 61 5.87 -1.58 1.13
C ALA A 61 5.67 -1.12 -0.32
N LEU A 62 5.88 -2.02 -1.28
CA LEU A 62 5.67 -1.76 -2.70
C LEU A 62 4.25 -2.18 -3.10
N PRO A 63 3.52 -1.34 -3.85
CA PRO A 63 2.28 -1.76 -4.47
C PRO A 63 2.54 -2.79 -5.58
N LEU A 64 1.51 -3.56 -5.90
CA LEU A 64 1.53 -4.48 -7.03
C LEU A 64 1.38 -3.68 -8.33
N CYS A 65 2.51 -3.21 -8.85
CA CYS A 65 2.57 -2.55 -10.15
C CYS A 65 2.65 -3.61 -11.26
N HIS A 66 1.75 -3.53 -12.24
CA HIS A 66 1.65 -4.44 -13.40
C HIS A 66 1.48 -5.90 -12.95
N SER A 67 0.25 -6.42 -13.03
CA SER A 67 -0.07 -7.83 -12.69
C SER A 67 0.65 -8.83 -13.59
N ASP A 68 0.90 -8.43 -14.83
CA ASP A 68 1.28 -9.36 -15.88
C ASP A 68 2.75 -9.78 -15.80
N ASP A 69 3.01 -10.95 -16.35
CA ASP A 69 4.33 -11.57 -16.43
C ASP A 69 5.01 -11.35 -17.79
N THR A 70 4.75 -10.20 -18.40
CA THR A 70 5.42 -9.75 -19.62
C THR A 70 6.79 -9.14 -19.30
N GLU A 71 7.71 -9.19 -20.26
CA GLU A 71 9.03 -8.55 -20.15
C GLU A 71 8.91 -7.04 -19.87
N ALA A 72 7.95 -6.37 -20.50
CA ALA A 72 7.66 -4.95 -20.26
C ALA A 72 7.23 -4.69 -18.81
N ALA A 73 6.37 -5.54 -18.24
CA ALA A 73 5.95 -5.43 -16.84
C ALA A 73 7.12 -5.68 -15.88
N ARG A 74 7.99 -6.66 -16.17
CA ARG A 74 9.22 -6.91 -15.39
C ARG A 74 10.15 -5.69 -15.42
N ALA A 75 10.39 -5.12 -16.59
CA ALA A 75 11.23 -3.93 -16.75
C ALA A 75 10.66 -2.72 -15.99
N SER A 76 9.35 -2.49 -16.08
CA SER A 76 8.69 -1.40 -15.36
C SER A 76 8.82 -1.55 -13.83
N ARG A 77 8.57 -2.76 -13.29
CA ARG A 77 8.77 -3.03 -11.85
C ARG A 77 10.22 -2.81 -11.41
N LYS A 78 11.18 -3.22 -12.24
CA LYS A 78 12.62 -3.01 -11.97
C LYS A 78 12.96 -1.52 -11.94
N GLN A 79 12.56 -0.76 -12.96
CA GLN A 79 12.79 0.68 -13.05
C GLN A 79 12.17 1.44 -11.87
N TYR A 80 10.97 1.05 -11.44
CA TYR A 80 10.32 1.63 -10.26
C TYR A 80 11.14 1.39 -8.99
N LYS A 81 11.62 0.16 -8.76
CA LYS A 81 12.47 -0.17 -7.60
C LYS A 81 13.80 0.58 -7.61
N GLU A 82 14.44 0.68 -8.77
CA GLU A 82 15.70 1.42 -8.93
C GLU A 82 15.54 2.90 -8.61
N THR A 83 14.47 3.52 -9.13
CA THR A 83 14.17 4.94 -8.86
C THR A 83 13.86 5.16 -7.38
N LEU A 84 13.10 4.24 -6.76
CA LEU A 84 12.80 4.28 -5.33
C LEU A 84 14.07 4.17 -4.48
N TYR A 85 14.99 3.27 -4.83
CA TYR A 85 16.26 3.14 -4.13
C TYR A 85 17.12 4.40 -4.30
N SER A 86 17.23 4.96 -5.50
CA SER A 86 17.97 6.20 -5.74
C SER A 86 17.50 7.32 -4.80
N VAL A 87 16.19 7.56 -4.76
CA VAL A 87 15.58 8.60 -3.91
C VAL A 87 15.86 8.38 -2.43
N LEU A 88 15.73 7.13 -1.94
CA LEU A 88 15.90 6.83 -0.53
C LEU A 88 17.37 6.90 -0.09
N PHE A 89 18.30 6.49 -0.96
CA PHE A 89 19.73 6.62 -0.70
C PHE A 89 20.20 8.08 -0.78
N ASP A 90 19.61 8.92 -1.63
CA ASP A 90 19.86 10.37 -1.65
C ASP A 90 19.46 11.05 -0.33
N MET A 91 18.55 10.45 0.44
CA MET A 91 18.22 10.87 1.81
C MET A 91 19.18 10.33 2.88
N ASN A 92 20.30 9.73 2.46
CA ASN A 92 21.37 9.24 3.31
C ASN A 92 20.94 8.10 4.27
N VAL A 93 19.96 7.29 3.85
CA VAL A 93 19.46 6.13 4.59
C VAL A 93 20.47 4.97 4.51
N PRO A 94 20.82 4.31 5.63
CA PRO A 94 21.90 3.30 5.67
C PRO A 94 21.56 2.01 4.90
N ALA A 95 20.29 1.61 4.87
CA ALA A 95 19.83 0.45 4.11
C ALA A 95 18.33 0.55 3.82
N VAL A 96 17.91 0.03 2.67
CA VAL A 96 16.52 0.02 2.22
C VAL A 96 16.11 -1.41 1.88
N CYS A 97 14.95 -1.84 2.38
CA CYS A 97 14.33 -3.11 2.00
C CYS A 97 12.95 -2.84 1.40
N ALA A 98 12.76 -3.21 0.13
CA ALA A 98 11.48 -3.04 -0.55
C ALA A 98 10.75 -4.38 -0.66
N VAL A 99 9.56 -4.48 -0.06
CA VAL A 99 8.78 -5.72 0.09
C VAL A 99 7.37 -5.52 -0.46
N ASP A 100 6.81 -6.53 -1.13
CA ASP A 100 5.45 -6.46 -1.66
C ASP A 100 4.42 -6.34 -0.53
N GLN A 101 3.44 -5.43 -0.68
CA GLN A 101 2.41 -5.19 0.32
C GLN A 101 1.60 -6.45 0.65
N ALA A 102 1.32 -7.29 -0.36
CA ALA A 102 0.60 -8.54 -0.15
C ALA A 102 1.42 -9.54 0.69
N LEU A 103 2.75 -9.57 0.47
CA LEU A 103 3.64 -10.43 1.22
C LEU A 103 3.75 -9.99 2.68
N LEU A 104 3.82 -8.68 2.94
CA LEU A 104 3.80 -8.13 4.29
C LEU A 104 2.51 -8.48 5.04
N ALA A 105 1.36 -8.42 4.37
CA ALA A 105 0.07 -8.82 4.95
C ALA A 105 0.04 -10.32 5.33
N LEU A 106 0.58 -11.17 4.46
CA LEU A 106 0.68 -12.61 4.72
C LEU A 106 1.62 -12.92 5.88
N TYR A 107 2.75 -12.21 5.97
CA TYR A 107 3.70 -12.31 7.08
C TYR A 107 3.10 -11.83 8.41
N ALA A 108 2.29 -10.76 8.40
CA ALA A 108 1.55 -10.33 9.58
C ALA A 108 0.56 -11.42 10.06
N ALA A 109 -0.02 -12.19 9.14
CA ALA A 109 -0.86 -13.35 9.44
C ALA A 109 -0.07 -14.61 9.84
N ARG A 110 1.26 -14.54 9.96
CA ARG A 110 2.17 -15.67 10.25
C ARG A 110 2.01 -16.83 9.27
N ARG A 111 1.73 -16.52 8.00
CA ARG A 111 1.66 -17.49 6.90
C ARG A 111 2.75 -17.19 5.87
N THR A 112 3.19 -18.21 5.15
CA THR A 112 4.16 -18.09 4.05
C THR A 112 3.58 -18.49 2.70
N SER A 113 2.40 -19.13 2.70
CA SER A 113 1.61 -19.45 1.51
C SER A 113 0.16 -19.09 1.74
N GLY A 114 -0.53 -18.65 0.70
CA GLY A 114 -1.93 -18.26 0.73
C GLY A 114 -2.30 -17.33 -0.42
N ILE A 115 -3.58 -16.99 -0.52
CA ILE A 115 -4.07 -15.98 -1.46
C ILE A 115 -4.40 -14.72 -0.66
N VAL A 116 -3.79 -13.60 -1.04
CA VAL A 116 -4.03 -12.30 -0.40
C VAL A 116 -4.96 -11.50 -1.29
N VAL A 117 -6.06 -11.02 -0.71
CA VAL A 117 -6.98 -10.08 -1.37
C VAL A 117 -6.75 -8.70 -0.77
N ASN A 118 -6.17 -7.79 -1.54
CA ASN A 118 -5.90 -6.42 -1.13
C ASN A 118 -6.95 -5.49 -1.74
N ILE A 119 -7.81 -4.92 -0.90
CA ILE A 119 -8.87 -3.99 -1.33
C ILE A 119 -8.36 -2.56 -1.11
N GLY A 120 -7.97 -1.90 -2.19
CA GLY A 120 -7.56 -0.50 -2.21
C GLY A 120 -8.72 0.46 -2.48
N PHE A 121 -8.39 1.73 -2.68
CA PHE A 121 -9.38 2.76 -2.98
C PHE A 121 -9.93 2.66 -4.40
N ASN A 122 -9.07 2.47 -5.39
CA ASN A 122 -9.50 2.37 -6.80
C ASN A 122 -9.42 0.94 -7.34
N VAL A 123 -8.57 0.10 -6.76
CA VAL A 123 -8.25 -1.22 -7.28
C VAL A 123 -8.33 -2.25 -6.15
N THR A 124 -8.86 -3.43 -6.47
CA THR A 124 -8.76 -4.63 -5.65
C THR A 124 -7.86 -5.62 -6.37
N SER A 125 -6.87 -6.18 -5.67
CA SER A 125 -5.96 -7.17 -6.23
C SER A 125 -6.05 -8.50 -5.49
N VAL A 126 -5.92 -9.60 -6.23
CA VAL A 126 -5.86 -10.97 -5.72
C VAL A 126 -4.49 -11.53 -6.06
N VAL A 127 -3.74 -11.92 -5.03
CA VAL A 127 -2.32 -12.22 -5.13
C VAL A 127 -2.06 -13.60 -4.55
N PRO A 128 -1.82 -14.60 -5.40
CA PRO A 128 -1.37 -15.91 -4.93
C PRO A 128 0.08 -15.83 -4.47
N ILE A 129 0.36 -16.35 -3.27
CA ILE A 129 1.69 -16.41 -2.66
C ILE A 129 1.96 -17.83 -2.23
N PHE A 130 3.14 -18.35 -2.57
CA PHE A 130 3.58 -19.67 -2.16
C PHE A 130 5.03 -19.63 -1.68
N GLN A 131 5.27 -20.13 -0.47
CA GLN A 131 6.60 -20.20 0.15
C GLN A 131 7.35 -18.85 0.12
N GLY A 132 6.64 -17.76 0.41
CA GLY A 132 7.20 -16.40 0.43
C GLY A 132 7.42 -15.77 -0.95
N ARG A 133 6.92 -16.39 -2.03
CA ARG A 133 7.05 -15.91 -3.40
C ARG A 133 5.68 -15.60 -4.00
N VAL A 134 5.56 -14.44 -4.63
CA VAL A 134 4.37 -14.07 -5.39
C VAL A 134 4.33 -14.91 -6.67
N MET A 135 3.26 -15.68 -6.85
CA MET A 135 3.09 -16.60 -7.99
C MET A 135 2.53 -15.86 -9.20
N ARG A 136 3.37 -15.03 -9.82
CA ARG A 136 2.94 -14.22 -10.97
C ARG A 136 2.58 -15.07 -12.19
N GLU A 137 3.20 -16.24 -12.32
CA GLU A 137 3.01 -17.19 -13.43
C GLU A 137 1.61 -17.83 -13.44
N ILE A 138 1.00 -17.98 -12.26
CA ILE A 138 -0.38 -18.48 -12.11
C ILE A 138 -1.40 -17.35 -12.32
N GLY A 139 -0.94 -16.10 -12.25
CA GLY A 139 -1.73 -14.90 -12.49
C GLY A 139 -2.00 -14.11 -11.21
N ILE A 140 -1.76 -12.81 -11.28
CA ILE A 140 -2.29 -11.83 -10.33
C ILE A 140 -3.54 -11.23 -10.98
N GLU A 141 -4.66 -11.27 -10.29
CA GLU A 141 -5.88 -10.62 -10.77
C GLU A 141 -5.98 -9.22 -10.19
N THR A 142 -6.26 -8.24 -11.04
CA THR A 142 -6.55 -6.87 -10.61
C THR A 142 -7.88 -6.42 -11.15
N VAL A 143 -8.75 -6.01 -10.24
CA VAL A 143 -10.09 -5.52 -10.56
C VAL A 143 -10.07 -4.01 -10.32
N GLY A 144 -10.42 -3.22 -11.34
CA GLY A 144 -10.55 -1.76 -11.26
C GLY A 144 -11.74 -1.28 -10.43
N GLN A 145 -12.00 -1.95 -9.32
CA GLN A 145 -13.05 -1.65 -8.35
C GLN A 145 -12.43 -1.63 -6.96
N GLY A 146 -12.66 -0.55 -6.22
CA GLY A 146 -12.20 -0.41 -4.85
C GLY A 146 -13.17 0.40 -3.99
N ALA A 147 -12.69 0.91 -2.87
CA ALA A 147 -13.48 1.67 -1.92
C ALA A 147 -14.14 2.95 -2.51
N LEU A 148 -13.61 3.51 -3.59
CA LEU A 148 -14.19 4.66 -4.29
C LEU A 148 -15.56 4.31 -4.87
N LYS A 149 -15.70 3.15 -5.54
CA LYS A 149 -16.99 2.72 -6.09
C LYS A 149 -18.01 2.46 -4.98
N LEU A 150 -17.58 1.88 -3.87
CA LEU A 150 -18.44 1.71 -2.70
C LEU A 150 -18.91 3.06 -2.13
N THR A 151 -18.01 4.04 -2.08
CA THR A 151 -18.33 5.41 -1.62
C THR A 151 -19.30 6.10 -2.59
N GLY A 152 -19.11 5.93 -3.90
CA GLY A 152 -20.03 6.43 -4.92
C GLY A 152 -21.42 5.80 -4.81
N PHE A 153 -21.48 4.47 -4.67
CA PHE A 153 -22.74 3.75 -4.48
C PHE A 153 -23.48 4.20 -3.20
N LEU A 154 -22.76 4.39 -2.10
CA LEU A 154 -23.35 4.93 -0.88
C LEU A 154 -23.92 6.34 -1.10
N LYS A 155 -23.21 7.20 -1.84
CA LYS A 155 -23.71 8.54 -2.20
C LYS A 155 -25.02 8.45 -2.97
N GLU A 156 -25.11 7.55 -3.95
CA GLU A 156 -26.36 7.33 -4.71
C GLU A 156 -27.51 6.85 -3.82
N LEU A 157 -27.26 5.92 -2.90
CA LEU A 157 -28.28 5.45 -1.96
C LEU A 157 -28.78 6.56 -1.03
N LEU A 158 -27.89 7.43 -0.54
CA LEU A 158 -28.25 8.57 0.30
C LEU A 158 -29.08 9.59 -0.50
N GLN A 159 -28.69 9.86 -1.75
CA GLN A 159 -29.45 10.73 -2.65
C GLN A 159 -30.88 10.23 -2.89
N ARG A 160 -31.07 8.91 -3.08
CA ARG A 160 -32.40 8.29 -3.20
C ARG A 160 -33.27 8.45 -1.95
N ARG A 161 -32.66 8.69 -0.78
CA ARG A 161 -33.35 8.98 0.49
C ARG A 161 -33.47 10.48 0.79
N ASN A 162 -33.27 11.34 -0.21
CA ASN A 162 -33.26 12.81 -0.09
C ASN A 162 -32.16 13.37 0.83
N ILE A 163 -31.07 12.61 1.02
CA ILE A 163 -29.89 13.07 1.75
C ILE A 163 -28.78 13.31 0.72
N SER A 164 -28.59 14.58 0.33
CA SER A 164 -27.56 14.97 -0.63
C SER A 164 -26.29 15.45 0.09
N PHE A 165 -25.15 15.01 -0.41
CA PHE A 165 -23.84 15.51 0.00
C PHE A 165 -23.09 16.00 -1.25
N GLU A 166 -22.55 17.21 -1.20
CA GLU A 166 -21.71 17.73 -2.30
C GLU A 166 -20.38 16.97 -2.35
N SER A 167 -19.73 16.83 -1.20
CA SER A 167 -18.41 16.21 -1.08
C SER A 167 -18.46 14.69 -0.92
N LEU A 168 -17.70 13.97 -1.75
CA LEU A 168 -17.43 12.54 -1.57
C LEU A 168 -16.65 12.24 -0.29
N TYR A 169 -15.91 13.22 0.25
CA TYR A 169 -15.19 13.08 1.51
C TYR A 169 -16.15 12.82 2.67
N THR A 170 -17.24 13.59 2.77
CA THR A 170 -18.24 13.41 3.83
C THR A 170 -18.89 12.02 3.76
N VAL A 171 -19.21 11.55 2.56
CA VAL A 171 -19.78 10.20 2.35
C VAL A 171 -18.77 9.12 2.75
N ARG A 172 -17.49 9.32 2.44
CA ARG A 172 -16.42 8.43 2.89
C ARG A 172 -16.33 8.39 4.41
N THR A 173 -16.38 9.54 5.09
CA THR A 173 -16.38 9.59 6.55
C THR A 173 -17.56 8.84 7.14
N ILE A 174 -18.77 8.99 6.59
CA ILE A 174 -19.96 8.24 7.04
C ILE A 174 -19.74 6.73 6.90
N LYS A 175 -19.22 6.28 5.76
CA LYS A 175 -18.89 4.87 5.51
C LYS A 175 -17.89 4.33 6.54
N GLU A 176 -16.83 5.09 6.84
CA GLU A 176 -15.75 4.67 7.73
C GLU A 176 -16.16 4.73 9.22
N VAL A 177 -16.92 5.73 9.63
CA VAL A 177 -17.44 5.87 11.00
C VAL A 177 -18.49 4.81 11.31
N GLY A 178 -19.35 4.46 10.34
CA GLY A 178 -20.29 3.34 10.49
C GLY A 178 -19.61 1.97 10.61
N SER A 179 -18.37 1.84 10.12
CA SER A 179 -17.58 0.60 10.20
C SER A 179 -16.89 0.43 11.57
N LEU A 180 -16.86 1.45 12.43
CA LEU A 180 -16.22 1.40 13.75
C LEU A 180 -16.93 0.43 14.73
N PHE A 181 -18.11 -0.10 14.37
CA PHE A 181 -18.85 -1.08 15.18
C PHE A 181 -18.59 -2.56 14.83
N ILE A 182 -17.83 -2.85 13.78
CA ILE A 182 -17.50 -4.24 13.40
C ILE A 182 -16.01 -4.32 13.08
N ILE A 183 -15.20 -4.59 14.10
CA ILE A 183 -14.05 -5.52 14.13
C ILE A 183 -13.54 -5.48 15.58
N PRO A 184 -13.91 -6.44 16.44
CA PRO A 184 -13.04 -6.86 17.52
C PRO A 184 -12.03 -7.87 16.94
N ILE A 185 -10.74 -7.57 17.08
CA ILE A 185 -9.69 -8.59 17.17
C ILE A 185 -9.17 -8.53 18.60
#